data_AF-A0A1Z7LW28-F1
#
_entry.id   AF-A0A1Z7LW28-F1
#
_cell.length_a   1.000
_cell.length_b   1.000
_cell.length_c   1.000
_cell.angle_alpha   90.00
_cell.angle_beta   90.00
_cell.angle_gamma   90.00
#
_symmetry.space_group_name_H-M   'P 1'
#
loop_
_entity.id
_entity.type
_entity.pdbx_description
1 polymer ?
#
loop_
_entity_poly.entity_id
_entity_poly.type
_entity_poly.pdbx_seq_one_letter_code
_entity_poly.pdbx_strand_id
1 'polypeptide(L)' 'MRASIWLSVSCSCCGAVIGWYYNNAKSVSQLKKATKNWVFDKEYGNLCPECLEKLKKRRSDHHDD' A
#
# COMPACT_ATOMS: atom_id res chain seq x y z
N MET A 1 26.85 15.10 10.27
CA MET A 1 25.64 14.66 9.52
C MET A 1 24.75 13.87 10.45
N ARG A 2 23.42 14.02 10.36
CA ARG A 2 22.45 13.16 11.08
C ARG A 2 21.94 12.10 10.11
N ALA A 3 21.63 10.90 10.63
CA ALA A 3 21.03 9.84 9.83
C ALA A 3 19.64 10.28 9.34
N SER A 4 19.31 9.92 8.10
CA SER A 4 17.98 10.11 7.52
C SER A 4 17.23 8.78 7.52
N ILE A 5 15.97 8.80 7.93
CA ILE A 5 15.08 7.63 7.91
C ILE A 5 14.12 7.78 6.76
N TRP A 6 13.96 6.74 5.95
CA TRP A 6 12.95 6.66 4.88
C TRP A 6 11.78 5.80 5.35
N LEU A 7 10.55 6.29 5.16
CA LEU A 7 9.33 5.53 5.44
C LEU A 7 8.54 5.36 4.15
N SER A 8 8.11 4.14 3.87
CA SER A 8 7.31 3.84 2.69
C SER A 8 6.29 2.73 2.92
N VAL A 9 5.22 2.78 2.13
CA VAL A 9 4.26 1.68 1.93
C VAL A 9 4.36 1.27 0.46
N SER A 10 4.58 -0.03 0.23
CA SER A 10 4.74 -0.61 -1.11
C SER A 10 3.64 -1.62 -1.41
N CYS A 11 3.12 -1.62 -2.63
CA CYS A 11 2.12 -2.57 -3.04
C CYS A 11 2.82 -3.87 -3.41
N SER A 12 2.43 -4.97 -2.78
CA SER A 12 3.03 -6.29 -3.03
C SER A 12 2.69 -6.85 -4.41
N CYS A 13 1.61 -6.35 -5.05
CA CYS A 13 1.15 -6.86 -6.35
C CYS A 13 1.82 -6.14 -7.53
N CYS A 14 1.87 -4.81 -7.53
CA CYS A 14 2.43 -4.03 -8.64
C CYS A 14 3.74 -3.30 -8.33
N GLY A 15 4.24 -3.37 -7.09
CA GLY A 15 5.47 -2.69 -6.68
C GLY A 15 5.34 -1.17 -6.53
N ALA A 16 4.14 -0.58 -6.69
CA ALA A 16 3.94 0.85 -6.46
C ALA A 16 4.39 1.24 -5.05
N VAL A 17 5.10 2.36 -4.90
CA VAL A 17 5.62 2.83 -3.62
C VAL A 17 5.13 4.25 -3.33
N ILE A 18 4.63 4.48 -2.13
CA ILE A 18 4.44 5.81 -1.56
C ILE A 18 5.39 5.93 -0.37
N GLY A 19 6.27 6.93 -0.37
CA GLY A 19 7.21 7.12 0.72
C GLY A 19 7.89 8.49 0.71
N TRP A 20 8.53 8.80 1.82
CA TRP A 20 9.27 10.04 2.04
C TRP A 20 10.21 9.93 3.23
N TYR A 21 11.12 10.90 3.32
CA TYR A 21 11.98 11.06 4.49
C TYR A 21 11.17 11.43 5.73
N TYR A 22 11.44 10.73 6.82
CA TYR A 22 10.92 11.02 8.13
C TYR A 22 11.64 12.23 8.71
N ASN A 23 10.96 13.37 8.69
CA ASN A 23 11.48 14.62 9.25
C ASN A 23 10.91 14.90 10.64
N ASN A 24 9.65 14.50 10.88
CA ASN A 24 8.95 14.63 12.16
C ASN A 24 7.69 13.75 12.15
N ALA A 25 6.94 13.74 13.25
CA ALA A 25 5.70 12.98 13.40
C ALA A 25 4.65 13.24 12.29
N LYS A 26 4.65 14.43 11.64
CA LYS A 26 3.72 14.73 10.55
C LYS A 26 4.00 13.88 9.30
N SER A 27 5.24 13.45 9.09
CA SER A 27 5.60 12.56 7.97
C SER A 27 4.83 11.24 8.05
N VAL A 28 4.66 10.66 9.25
CA VAL A 28 3.89 9.41 9.42
C VAL A 28 2.40 9.64 9.14
N SER A 29 1.84 10.73 9.64
CA SER A 29 0.43 11.07 9.43
C SER A 29 0.10 11.33 7.96
N GLN A 30 1.00 12.01 7.24
CA GLN A 30 0.86 12.17 5.80
C GLN A 30 0.84 10.79 5.10
N LEU A 31 1.57 9.79 5.61
CA LEU A 31 1.83 8.54 4.88
C LEU A 31 0.58 7.70 4.96
N LYS A 32 0.04 7.61 6.19
CA LYS A 32 -1.28 7.07 6.47
C LYS A 32 -2.36 7.74 5.63
N LYS A 33 -2.31 9.06 5.43
CA LYS A 33 -3.30 9.78 4.60
C LYS A 33 -3.16 9.44 3.11
N ALA A 34 -1.94 9.37 2.59
CA ALA A 34 -1.69 9.03 1.19
C ALA A 34 -2.04 7.57 0.87
N THR A 35 -1.84 6.67 1.82
CA THR A 35 -2.14 5.24 1.68
C THR A 35 -3.49 4.87 2.30
N LYS A 36 -4.38 5.83 2.58
CA LYS A 36 -5.64 5.59 3.32
C LYS A 36 -6.59 4.58 2.64
N ASN A 37 -6.50 4.48 1.32
CA ASN A 37 -7.34 3.58 0.50
C ASN A 37 -6.63 2.26 0.18
N TRP A 38 -5.42 2.05 0.71
CA TRP A 38 -4.70 0.80 0.56
C TRP A 38 -5.17 -0.17 1.65
N VAL A 39 -5.20 -1.46 1.30
CA VAL A 39 -5.66 -2.52 2.22
C VAL A 39 -4.52 -3.51 2.43
N PHE A 40 -4.33 -3.93 3.67
CA PHE A 40 -3.48 -5.07 3.99
C PHE A 40 -4.31 -6.35 3.90
N ASP A 41 -3.92 -7.23 2.98
CA ASP A 41 -4.42 -8.59 2.89
C ASP A 41 -3.36 -9.54 3.47
N LYS A 42 -3.77 -10.57 4.22
CA LYS A 42 -2.81 -11.48 4.87
C LYS A 42 -2.03 -12.36 3.89
N GLU A 43 -2.64 -12.69 2.75
CA GLU A 43 -2.06 -13.54 1.71
C GLU A 43 -1.24 -12.70 0.74
N TYR A 44 -1.77 -11.53 0.34
CA TYR A 44 -1.17 -10.70 -0.70
C TYR A 44 -0.38 -9.49 -0.17
N GLY A 45 -0.41 -9.22 1.13
CA GLY A 45 0.23 -8.04 1.73
C GLY A 45 -0.49 -6.73 1.40
N ASN A 46 0.25 -5.63 1.28
CA ASN A 46 -0.33 -4.33 0.98
C ASN A 46 -0.80 -4.26 -0.48
N LEU A 47 -2.06 -3.90 -0.69
CA LEU A 47 -2.66 -3.72 -2.00
C LEU A 47 -3.03 -2.27 -2.22
N CYS A 48 -2.55 -1.70 -3.33
CA CYS A 48 -3.07 -0.43 -3.83
C CYS A 48 -4.51 -0.63 -4.36
N PRO A 49 -5.31 0.45 -4.49
CA PRO A 49 -6.69 0.35 -4.93
C PRO A 49 -6.88 -0.42 -6.25
N GLU A 50 -5.99 -0.18 -7.23
CA GLU A 50 -6.08 -0.85 -8.53
C GLU A 50 -5.84 -2.36 -8.44
N CYS A 51 -4.88 -2.80 -7.64
CA CYS A 51 -4.59 -4.22 -7.46
C CYS A 51 -5.68 -4.92 -6.66
N LEU A 52 -6.25 -4.23 -5.67
CA LEU A 52 -7.39 -4.74 -4.91
C LEU A 52 -8.60 -4.99 -5.82
N GLU A 53 -8.93 -4.05 -6.70
CA GLU A 53 -10.06 -4.21 -7.63
C GLU A 53 -9.81 -5.33 -8.65
N LYS A 54 -8.59 -5.49 -9.16
CA LYS A 54 -8.22 -6.62 -10.02
C LYS A 54 -8.37 -7.97 -9.30
N LEU A 55 -7.97 -8.04 -8.03
CA LEU A 55 -8.08 -9.25 -7.23
C LEU A 55 -9.54 -9.63 -6.97
N LYS A 56 -10.39 -8.65 -6.65
CA LYS A 56 -11.84 -8.87 -6.45
C LYS A 56 -12.51 -9.42 -7.72
N LYS A 57 -12.22 -8.83 -8.88
CA LYS A 57 -12.77 -9.29 -10.17
C LYS A 57 -12.41 -10.76 -10.44
N ARG A 58 -11.12 -11.12 -10.29
CA ARG A 58 -10.66 -12.50 -10.47
C ARG A 58 -11.34 -13.50 -9.54
N ARG A 59 -11.68 -13.09 -8.31
CA ARG A 59 -12.41 -13.96 -7.36
C ARG A 59 -13.88 -14.12 -7.73
N SER A 60 -14.51 -13.08 -8.28
CA SER A 60 -15.89 -13.15 -8.77
C SER A 60 -16.01 -14.04 -10.01
N ASP A 61 -15.02 -14.02 -10.91
CA ASP A 61 -14.99 -14.84 -12.13
C ASP A 61 -14.75 -16.35 -11.86
N HIS A 62 -14.50 -16.76 -10.61
CA HIS A 62 -14.27 -18.15 -10.20
C HIS A 62 -15.43 -18.75 -9.39
N HIS A 63 -16.59 -18.10 -9.35
CA HIS A 63 -17.77 -18.58 -8.62
C HIS A 63 -18.88 -19.15 -9.53
N ASP A 64 -18.59 -19.35 -10.81
CA ASP A 64 -19.53 -19.84 -11.83
C ASP A 64 -19.20 -21.25 -12.38
N ASP A 65 -18.36 -22.04 -11.68
CA ASP A 65 -18.06 -23.46 -12.02
C ASP A 65 -18.45 -24.43 -10.88
#